data_AF-A0A1G3BG70-F1
#
_entry.id   AF-A0A1G3BG70-F1
#
_cell.length_a   1.000
_cell.length_b   1.000
_cell.length_c   1.000
_cell.angle_alpha   90.00
_cell.angle_beta   90.00
_cell.angle_gamma   90.00
#
_symmetry.space_group_name_H-M   'P 1'
#
loop_
_entity.id
_entity.type
_entity.pdbx_description
1 polymer ?
#
loop_
_entity_poly.entity_id
_entity_poly.type
_entity_poly.pdbx_seq_one_letter_code
_entity_poly.pdbx_strand_id
1 'polypeptide(L)' 'MNQAIGIRLSTDFLKKIESLSKEEITDRSSIIRKLVFIGYKDLIKNKMAQKYKEGKITLSEASHRAETTIWEMEQYLVE' A
#
# COMPACT_ATOMS: atom_id res chain seq x y z
N MET A 1 18.02 -1.78 8.84
CA MET A 1 18.06 -3.21 9.25
C MET A 1 16.86 -3.90 8.63
N ASN A 2 17.06 -5.03 7.96
CA ASN A 2 15.94 -5.83 7.41
C ASN A 2 15.67 -7.01 8.35
N GLN A 3 14.40 -7.35 8.53
CA GLN A 3 13.97 -8.49 9.35
C GLN A 3 13.13 -9.45 8.52
N ALA A 4 13.28 -10.75 8.77
CA ALA A 4 12.45 -11.79 8.15
C ALA A 4 11.14 -11.93 8.92
N ILE A 5 10.02 -11.98 8.19
CA ILE A 5 8.68 -12.15 8.75
C ILE A 5 8.04 -13.38 8.09
N GLY A 6 7.54 -14.31 8.90
CA GLY A 6 6.78 -15.47 8.43
C GLY A 6 5.27 -15.19 8.46
N ILE A 7 4.59 -15.34 7.33
CA ILE A 7 3.13 -15.17 7.21
C ILE A 7 2.51 -16.39 6.54
N ARG A 8 1.28 -16.73 6.93
CA ARG A 8 0.48 -17.76 6.26
C ARG A 8 -0.37 -17.11 5.18
N LEU A 9 -0.26 -17.60 3.96
CA LEU A 9 -1.04 -17.18 2.81
C LEU A 9 -1.74 -18.39 2.19
N SER A 10 -2.88 -18.17 1.55
CA SER A 10 -3.56 -19.26 0.83
C SER A 10 -2.71 -19.77 -0.31
N THR A 11 -2.84 -21.07 -0.60
CA THR A 11 -2.15 -21.74 -1.71
C THR A 11 -2.45 -21.06 -3.05
N ASP A 12 -3.69 -20.64 -3.27
CA ASP A 12 -4.10 -19.96 -4.50
C ASP A 12 -3.43 -18.59 -4.67
N PHE A 13 -3.26 -17.84 -3.57
CA PHE A 13 -2.55 -16.56 -3.63
C PHE A 13 -1.04 -16.75 -3.88
N LEU A 14 -0.44 -17.77 -3.27
CA LEU A 14 0.97 -18.13 -3.53
C LEU A 14 1.20 -18.53 -4.99
N LYS A 15 0.25 -19.22 -5.64
CA LYS A 15 0.31 -19.52 -7.08
C LYS A 15 0.29 -18.24 -7.93
N LYS A 16 -0.54 -17.25 -7.57
CA LYS A 16 -0.56 -15.95 -8.26
C LYS A 16 0.77 -15.20 -8.13
N ILE A 17 1.35 -15.19 -6.93
CA ILE A 17 2.69 -14.61 -6.68
C ILE A 17 3.76 -15.32 -7.53
N GLU A 18 3.71 -16.64 -7.64
CA GLU A 18 4.65 -17.39 -8.46
C GLU A 18 4.52 -17.06 -9.95
N SER A 19 3.29 -16.86 -10.44
CA SER A 19 3.06 -16.40 -11.82
C SER A 19 3.69 -15.02 -12.08
N LEU A 20 3.46 -14.06 -11.17
CA LEU A 20 4.06 -12.71 -11.26
C LEU A 20 5.59 -12.74 -11.17
N SER A 21 6.13 -13.61 -10.32
CA SER A 21 7.58 -13.83 -10.17
C SER A 21 8.22 -14.30 -11.48
N LYS A 22 7.54 -15.18 -12.23
CA LYS A 22 8.00 -15.63 -13.56
C LYS A 22 7.90 -14.53 -14.61
N GLU A 23 6.82 -13.75 -14.59
CA GLU A 23 6.58 -12.64 -15.53
C GLU A 23 7.61 -11.51 -15.35
N GLU A 24 7.87 -11.09 -14.11
CA GLU A 24 8.82 -10.01 -13.83
C GLU A 24 10.30 -10.49 -13.76
N ILE A 25 10.56 -11.79 -13.90
CA ILE A 25 11.90 -12.39 -13.77
C ILE A 25 12.54 -12.02 -12.42
N THR A 26 11.77 -12.16 -11.32
CA THR A 26 12.22 -11.85 -9.95
C THR A 26 11.84 -12.98 -8.99
N ASP A 27 12.39 -12.99 -7.76
CA ASP A 27 12.00 -13.98 -6.75
C ASP A 27 10.66 -13.63 -6.06
N ARG A 28 10.00 -14.64 -5.50
CA ARG A 28 8.72 -14.48 -4.78
C ARG A 28 8.77 -13.46 -3.65
N SER A 29 9.88 -13.37 -2.92
CA SER A 29 10.02 -12.42 -1.81
C SER A 29 10.06 -10.98 -2.32
N SER A 30 10.65 -10.75 -3.48
CA SER A 30 10.66 -9.43 -4.13
C SER A 30 9.26 -9.02 -4.58
N ILE A 31 8.49 -9.92 -5.18
CA ILE A 31 7.07 -9.69 -5.49
C ILE A 31 6.26 -9.41 -4.22
N ILE A 32 6.41 -10.22 -3.16
CA ILE A 32 5.70 -10.01 -1.90
C ILE A 32 6.04 -8.64 -1.30
N ARG A 33 7.32 -8.26 -1.26
CA ARG A 33 7.73 -6.93 -0.77
C ARG A 33 7.09 -5.80 -1.57
N LYS A 34 7.07 -5.91 -2.90
CA LYS A 34 6.41 -4.95 -3.79
C LYS A 34 4.92 -4.83 -3.47
N LEU A 35 4.22 -5.97 -3.34
CA LEU A 35 2.79 -5.99 -3.00
C LEU A 35 2.49 -5.42 -1.62
N VAL A 36 3.31 -5.74 -0.61
CA VAL A 36 3.18 -5.19 0.75
C VAL A 36 3.34 -3.67 0.74
N PHE A 37 4.32 -3.15 -0.01
CA PHE A 37 4.54 -1.71 -0.12
C PHE A 37 3.38 -0.98 -0.82
N ILE A 38 2.86 -1.56 -1.91
CA ILE A 38 1.68 -1.03 -2.61
C ILE A 38 0.47 -1.03 -1.67
N GLY A 39 0.21 -2.14 -0.98
CA GLY A 39 -0.89 -2.26 -0.03
C GLY A 39 -0.77 -1.29 1.15
N TYR A 40 0.44 -1.07 1.67
CA TYR A 40 0.69 -0.06 2.70
C TYR A 40 0.31 1.34 2.23
N LYS A 41 0.77 1.74 1.04
CA LYS A 41 0.47 3.06 0.46
C LYS A 41 -1.02 3.27 0.25
N ASP A 42 -1.72 2.25 -0.22
CA ASP A 42 -3.17 2.33 -0.43
C ASP A 42 -3.93 2.45 0.91
N LEU A 43 -3.57 1.58 1.87
CA LEU A 43 -4.17 1.58 3.20
C LEU A 43 -4.00 2.92 3.92
N ILE A 44 -2.79 3.49 3.90
CA ILE A 44 -2.52 4.75 4.61
C ILE A 44 -3.22 5.93 3.95
N LYS A 45 -3.25 5.98 2.60
CA LYS A 45 -4.00 6.99 1.85
C LYS A 45 -5.48 6.96 2.20
N ASN A 46 -6.12 5.78 2.11
CA ASN A 46 -7.53 5.61 2.46
C ASN A 46 -7.80 6.04 3.92
N LYS A 47 -6.99 5.55 4.86
CA LYS A 47 -7.16 5.85 6.29
C LYS A 47 -7.05 7.34 6.61
N MET A 48 -6.13 8.06 5.97
CA MET A 48 -5.96 9.50 6.19
C MET A 48 -7.05 10.32 5.49
N ALA A 49 -7.42 9.94 4.27
CA ALA A 49 -8.55 10.55 3.56
C ALA A 49 -9.84 10.44 4.39
N GLN A 50 -10.10 9.27 4.98
CA GLN A 50 -11.27 9.06 5.84
C GLN A 50 -11.24 9.94 7.09
N LYS A 51 -10.09 10.07 7.76
CA LYS A 51 -9.95 10.98 8.90
C LYS A 51 -10.18 12.45 8.53
N TYR A 52 -9.76 12.86 7.33
CA TYR A 52 -10.04 14.19 6.81
C TYR A 52 -11.55 14.36 6.55
N LYS A 53 -12.20 13.41 5.87
CA LYS A 53 -13.65 13.40 5.61
C LYS A 53 -14.48 13.48 6.91
N GLU A 54 -13.99 12.86 7.98
CA GLU A 54 -14.59 12.92 9.32
C GLU A 54 -14.31 14.23 10.09
N GLY A 55 -13.55 15.17 9.50
CA GLY A 55 -13.19 16.45 10.13
C GLY A 55 -12.16 16.33 11.26
N LYS A 56 -11.50 15.16 11.42
CA LYS A 56 -10.57 14.89 12.53
C LYS A 56 -9.18 15.47 12.32
N ILE A 57 -8.79 15.69 11.06
CA ILE A 57 -7.49 16.24 10.66
C ILE A 57 -7.67 17.18 9.47
N THR A 58 -6.69 18.06 9.22
CA THR A 58 -6.67 18.93 8.05
C THR A 58 -6.24 18.18 6.79
N LEU A 59 -6.48 18.76 5.61
CA LEU A 59 -6.02 18.19 4.35
C LEU A 59 -4.48 18.04 4.31
N SER A 60 -3.77 19.06 4.81
CA SER A 60 -2.30 19.04 4.92
C SER A 60 -1.80 17.94 5.85
N GLU A 61 -2.50 17.69 6.96
CA GLU A 61 -2.13 16.62 7.88
C GLU A 61 -2.41 15.25 7.28
N ALA A 62 -3.52 15.11 6.54
CA ALA A 62 -3.86 13.90 5.83
C ALA A 62 -2.82 13.56 4.76
N SER A 63 -2.42 14.54 3.94
CA SER A 63 -1.42 14.33 2.90
C SER A 63 -0.06 13.98 3.49
N HIS A 64 0.36 14.69 4.54
CA HIS A 64 1.63 14.41 5.22
C HIS A 64 1.67 12.98 5.79
N ARG A 65 0.63 12.56 6.52
CA ARG A 65 0.58 11.21 7.12
C ARG A 65 0.37 10.09 6.11
N ALA A 66 -0.18 10.40 4.93
CA ALA A 66 -0.31 9.45 3.83
C ALA A 66 0.93 9.43 2.92
N GLU A 67 1.99 10.17 3.26
CA GLU A 67 3.23 10.26 2.49
C GLU A 67 2.97 10.72 1.05
N THR A 68 2.08 11.70 0.89
CA THR A 68 1.64 12.23 -0.40
C THR A 68 1.58 13.75 -0.36
N THR A 69 1.55 14.38 -1.53
CA THR A 69 1.36 15.82 -1.66
C THR A 69 -0.10 16.21 -1.38
N ILE A 70 -0.33 17.48 -1.06
CA ILE A 70 -1.71 18.00 -0.90
C ILE A 70 -2.52 17.77 -2.18
N TRP A 71 -1.91 18.00 -3.35
CA TRP A 71 -2.57 17.82 -4.65
C TRP A 71 -2.98 16.37 -4.91
N GLU A 72 -2.09 15.41 -4.65
CA GLU A 72 -2.43 13.99 -4.79
C GLU A 72 -3.54 13.56 -3.82
N MET A 73 -3.55 14.10 -2.59
CA MET A 73 -4.64 13.83 -1.64
C MET A 73 -5.95 14.46 -2.10
N GLU A 74 -5.92 15.67 -2.68
CA GLU A 74 -7.09 16.31 -3.27
C GLU A 74 -7.66 15.45 -4.42
N GLN A 75 -6.82 14.99 -5.36
CA GLN A 75 -7.25 14.10 -6.44
C GLN A 75 -7.88 12.82 -5.88
N TYR A 76 -7.23 12.18 -4.89
CA TYR A 76 -7.74 10.96 -4.25
C TYR A 76 -9.09 11.14 -3.56
N LEU A 77 -9.45 12.36 -3.14
CA LEU A 77 -10.72 12.64 -2.48
C LEU A 77 -11.88 12.87 -3.46
N VAL A 78 -11.58 13.14 -4.73
CA VAL A 78 -12.55 13.47 -5.79
C VAL A 78 -12.93 12.25 -6.64
N GLU A 79 -12.06 11.24 -6.71
CA GLU A 79 -12.35 9.90 -7.26
C GLU A 79 -13.35 9.10 -6.40
#